data_AF-A0A529GLS4-F1
#
_entry.id   AF-A0A529GLS4-F1
#
_cell.length_a   1.000
_cell.length_b   1.000
_cell.length_c   1.000
_cell.angle_alpha   90.00
_cell.angle_beta   90.00
_cell.angle_gamma   90.00
#
_symmetry.space_group_name_H-M   'P 1'
#
loop_
_entity.id
_entity.type
_entity.pdbx_description
1 polymer ?
#
loop_
_entity_poly.entity_id
_entity_poly.type
_entity_poly.pdbx_seq_one_letter_code
_entity_poly.pdbx_strand_id
1 'polypeptide(L)'
;AQFTANTMATVAEAIGLALPYSCGAPAPYEMRDRFNYASGEKVMELIAKNIRPRDIITLKSLENAATVVSATGGSTNAALHLPAIAHEAGIKFDLFDVAAIFEKTPYIADLKPGGKYVAKDMFEAGGIPLLMKTLLDHGYLHGDCMTVTGRTLAENMQHVAWNDSQDVVRPANRPITKTGGVVGLKGNLAPEGAIVKVAGMSELKFSGPARCFDSEEECFEAVTQRNYKEGEVLVIRYEGPRGGPGMREMLSTTAALYGQGMGGKVALITDGRFSGATRGFCIGHVGPEAAIGGPIGLIRDGDVISIDAVNGTIEVALSDAELAARKKTWKARKTDYQSGAIWKYAQTVGSARDGAVTHPGGAKETYCYADI
;
A
#
# COMPACT_ATOMS: atom_id res chain seq x y z
N ALA A 1 -10.34 4.19 11.81
CA ALA A 1 -9.83 4.78 10.57
C ALA A 1 -9.07 3.70 9.81
N GLN A 2 -9.14 3.71 8.49
CA GLN A 2 -8.55 2.75 7.57
C GLN A 2 -7.06 3.02 7.33
N PHE A 3 -6.28 3.05 8.42
CA PHE A 3 -4.82 3.01 8.36
C PHE A 3 -4.31 1.58 8.13
N THR A 4 -3.00 1.38 8.11
CA THR A 4 -2.36 0.10 7.76
C THR A 4 -2.90 -1.08 8.56
N ALA A 5 -3.05 -0.97 9.89
CA ALA A 5 -3.55 -2.08 10.71
C ALA A 5 -4.97 -2.53 10.31
N ASN A 6 -5.93 -1.61 10.20
CA ASN A 6 -7.29 -1.94 9.77
C ASN A 6 -7.35 -2.37 8.29
N THR A 7 -6.48 -1.80 7.44
CA THR A 7 -6.34 -2.23 6.04
C THR A 7 -5.89 -3.68 5.97
N MET A 8 -4.83 -4.07 6.69
CA MET A 8 -4.32 -5.43 6.67
C MET A 8 -5.25 -6.42 7.39
N ALA A 9 -6.01 -5.97 8.38
CA ALA A 9 -7.13 -6.71 8.95
C ALA A 9 -8.21 -7.01 7.89
N THR A 10 -8.59 -6.03 7.05
CA THR A 10 -9.50 -6.30 5.92
C THR A 10 -8.91 -7.25 4.88
N VAL A 11 -7.60 -7.16 4.61
CA VAL A 11 -6.89 -8.10 3.74
C VAL A 11 -6.96 -9.52 4.28
N ALA A 12 -6.80 -9.73 5.59
CA ALA A 12 -6.85 -11.07 6.18
C ALA A 12 -8.21 -11.76 5.97
N GLU A 13 -9.33 -11.05 6.14
CA GLU A 13 -10.67 -11.58 5.82
C GLU A 13 -10.86 -11.77 4.30
N ALA A 14 -10.38 -10.83 3.47
CA ALA A 14 -10.57 -10.86 2.02
C ALA A 14 -9.77 -11.95 1.29
N ILE A 15 -8.53 -12.22 1.74
CA ILE A 15 -7.74 -13.37 1.27
C ILE A 15 -8.38 -14.68 1.74
N GLY A 16 -9.10 -14.65 2.87
CA GLY A 16 -9.72 -15.81 3.48
C GLY A 16 -8.86 -16.49 4.55
N LEU A 17 -7.87 -15.78 5.12
CA LEU A 17 -7.03 -16.27 6.22
C LEU A 17 -7.59 -15.97 7.62
N ALA A 18 -8.64 -15.15 7.71
CA ALA A 18 -9.34 -14.86 8.95
C ALA A 18 -10.80 -15.30 8.86
N LEU A 19 -11.38 -15.62 10.02
CA LEU A 19 -12.81 -15.91 10.10
C LEU A 19 -13.61 -14.64 9.74
N PRO A 20 -14.73 -14.75 9.01
CA PRO A 20 -15.60 -13.61 8.74
C PRO A 20 -15.96 -12.86 10.04
N TYR A 21 -15.94 -11.53 10.00
CA TYR A 21 -16.18 -10.59 11.12
C TYR A 21 -15.08 -10.50 12.17
N SER A 22 -14.14 -11.45 12.23
CA SER A 22 -13.16 -11.53 13.32
C SER A 22 -12.20 -10.34 13.37
N CYS A 23 -11.84 -9.78 12.21
CA CYS A 23 -10.88 -8.68 12.12
C CYS A 23 -11.53 -7.30 12.29
N GLY A 24 -12.84 -7.20 12.07
CA GLY A 24 -13.60 -5.95 12.27
C GLY A 24 -13.98 -5.66 13.72
N ALA A 25 -14.02 -6.69 14.59
CA ALA A 25 -14.50 -6.55 15.96
C ALA A 25 -13.62 -5.59 16.80
N PRO A 26 -14.20 -4.54 17.43
CA PRO A 26 -13.46 -3.64 18.30
C PRO A 26 -12.74 -4.39 19.43
N ALA A 27 -11.49 -3.98 19.71
CA ALA A 27 -10.62 -4.67 20.67
C ALA A 27 -11.25 -4.91 22.06
N PRO A 28 -12.04 -3.98 22.64
CA PRO A 28 -12.65 -4.19 23.96
C PRO A 28 -13.90 -5.08 23.98
N TYR A 29 -14.42 -5.52 22.81
CA TYR A 29 -15.67 -6.28 22.77
C TYR A 29 -15.40 -7.75 23.10
N GLU A 30 -16.16 -8.33 24.04
CA GLU A 30 -16.06 -9.75 24.44
C GLU A 30 -16.27 -10.73 23.27
N MET A 31 -16.99 -10.32 22.23
CA MET A 31 -17.14 -11.11 21.01
C MET A 31 -15.80 -11.44 20.35
N ARG A 32 -14.76 -10.61 20.53
CA ARG A 32 -13.43 -10.89 20.02
C ARG A 32 -12.83 -12.13 20.67
N ASP A 33 -13.13 -12.38 21.95
CA ASP A 33 -12.69 -13.59 22.65
C ASP A 33 -13.35 -14.83 22.05
N ARG A 34 -14.63 -14.73 21.68
CA ARG A 34 -15.33 -15.82 20.96
C ARG A 34 -14.66 -16.14 19.62
N PHE A 35 -14.23 -15.12 18.87
CA PHE A 35 -13.47 -15.35 17.63
C PHE A 35 -12.10 -15.97 17.90
N ASN A 36 -11.44 -15.67 19.01
CA ASN A 36 -10.18 -16.31 19.38
C ASN A 36 -10.38 -17.81 19.61
N TYR A 37 -11.40 -18.20 20.39
CA TYR A 37 -11.74 -19.62 20.60
C TYR A 37 -12.12 -20.32 19.29
N ALA A 38 -13.00 -19.70 18.49
CA ALA A 38 -13.42 -20.25 17.20
C ALA A 38 -12.25 -20.40 16.21
N SER A 39 -11.26 -19.50 16.25
CA SER A 39 -10.04 -19.61 15.44
C SER A 39 -9.20 -20.82 15.86
N GLY A 40 -9.14 -21.11 17.16
CA GLY A 40 -8.48 -22.30 17.71
C GLY A 40 -9.17 -23.60 17.27
N GLU A 41 -10.49 -23.66 17.32
CA GLU A 41 -11.24 -24.82 16.79
C GLU A 41 -11.02 -24.97 15.28
N LYS A 42 -11.07 -23.85 14.55
CA LYS A 42 -10.96 -23.88 13.10
C LYS A 42 -9.59 -24.33 12.62
N VAL A 43 -8.50 -23.90 13.27
CA VAL A 43 -7.15 -24.36 12.87
C VAL A 43 -7.00 -25.87 13.06
N MET A 44 -7.63 -26.47 14.08
CA MET A 44 -7.63 -27.93 14.25
C MET A 44 -8.37 -28.66 13.14
N GLU A 45 -9.50 -28.11 12.67
CA GLU A 45 -10.21 -28.65 11.50
C GLU A 45 -9.36 -28.53 10.21
N LEU A 46 -8.67 -27.40 10.01
CA LEU A 46 -7.81 -27.19 8.84
C LEU A 46 -6.64 -28.18 8.83
N ILE A 47 -6.01 -28.42 9.99
CA ILE A 47 -4.98 -29.45 10.16
C ILE A 47 -5.54 -30.82 9.80
N ALA A 48 -6.70 -31.19 10.33
CA ALA A 48 -7.33 -32.49 10.06
C ALA A 48 -7.67 -32.70 8.56
N LYS A 49 -7.99 -31.62 7.85
CA LYS A 49 -8.28 -31.61 6.41
C LYS A 49 -7.05 -31.36 5.53
N ASN A 50 -5.88 -31.12 6.14
CA ASN A 50 -4.66 -30.70 5.46
C ASN A 50 -4.85 -29.48 4.53
N ILE A 51 -5.65 -28.50 4.97
CA ILE A 51 -5.81 -27.22 4.26
C ILE A 51 -4.75 -26.25 4.80
N ARG A 52 -3.88 -25.77 3.92
CA ARG A 52 -2.71 -24.95 4.25
C ARG A 52 -2.87 -23.52 3.74
N PRO A 53 -2.10 -22.54 4.26
CA PRO A 53 -2.17 -21.16 3.80
C PRO A 53 -2.01 -20.98 2.30
N ARG A 54 -1.15 -21.77 1.63
CA ARG A 54 -0.96 -21.71 0.18
C ARG A 54 -2.09 -22.34 -0.64
N ASP A 55 -2.98 -23.11 -0.01
CA ASP A 55 -4.22 -23.58 -0.65
C ASP A 55 -5.30 -22.48 -0.65
N ILE A 56 -5.18 -21.50 0.25
CA ILE A 56 -6.08 -20.34 0.40
C ILE A 56 -5.54 -19.13 -0.36
N ILE A 57 -4.25 -18.82 -0.20
CA ILE A 57 -3.57 -17.72 -0.88
C ILE A 57 -3.35 -18.12 -2.35
N THR A 58 -4.19 -17.58 -3.22
CA THR A 58 -4.13 -17.71 -4.67
C THR A 58 -4.05 -16.33 -5.31
N LEU A 59 -3.77 -16.27 -6.62
CA LEU A 59 -3.83 -15.00 -7.35
C LEU A 59 -5.22 -14.33 -7.19
N LYS A 60 -6.30 -15.11 -7.31
CA LYS A 60 -7.68 -14.62 -7.12
C LYS A 60 -7.96 -14.09 -5.71
N SER A 61 -7.41 -14.72 -4.67
CA SER A 61 -7.61 -14.23 -3.29
C SER A 61 -6.80 -12.94 -3.04
N LEU A 62 -5.64 -12.80 -3.67
CA LEU A 62 -4.86 -11.54 -3.65
C LEU A 62 -5.60 -10.43 -4.41
N GLU A 63 -6.22 -10.75 -5.55
CA GLU A 63 -7.09 -9.83 -6.29
C GLU A 63 -8.31 -9.37 -5.48
N ASN A 64 -8.94 -10.30 -4.74
CA ASN A 64 -9.99 -9.98 -3.78
C ASN A 64 -9.50 -9.01 -2.70
N ALA A 65 -8.32 -9.26 -2.15
CA ALA A 65 -7.76 -8.42 -1.10
C ALA A 65 -7.43 -7.01 -1.60
N ALA A 66 -6.78 -6.89 -2.76
CA ALA A 66 -6.53 -5.58 -3.39
C ALA A 66 -7.85 -4.84 -3.67
N THR A 67 -8.89 -5.55 -4.13
CA THR A 67 -10.22 -4.98 -4.34
C THR A 67 -10.80 -4.43 -3.03
N VAL A 68 -10.74 -5.18 -1.93
CA VAL A 68 -11.25 -4.71 -0.62
C VAL A 68 -10.44 -3.52 -0.10
N VAL A 69 -9.12 -3.49 -0.30
CA VAL A 69 -8.28 -2.34 0.07
C VAL A 69 -8.72 -1.08 -0.69
N SER A 70 -8.89 -1.18 -2.01
CA SER A 70 -9.34 -0.05 -2.84
C SER A 70 -10.74 0.43 -2.45
N ALA A 71 -11.67 -0.51 -2.26
CA ALA A 71 -13.05 -0.25 -1.90
C ALA A 71 -13.21 0.46 -0.54
N THR A 72 -12.22 0.34 0.34
CA THR A 72 -12.18 0.98 1.66
C THR A 72 -11.29 2.23 1.73
N GLY A 73 -10.66 2.62 0.63
CA GLY A 73 -9.71 3.75 0.61
C GLY A 73 -8.49 3.49 1.50
N GLY A 74 -8.07 2.22 1.59
CA GLY A 74 -7.05 1.73 2.50
C GLY A 74 -5.64 2.31 2.30
N SER A 75 -4.72 1.84 3.13
CA SER A 75 -3.33 2.30 3.14
C SER A 75 -2.57 1.89 1.88
N THR A 76 -1.76 2.80 1.33
CA THR A 76 -0.82 2.52 0.23
C THR A 76 0.24 1.47 0.62
N ASN A 77 0.50 1.26 1.91
CA ASN A 77 1.35 0.18 2.40
C ASN A 77 0.85 -1.22 1.97
N ALA A 78 -0.44 -1.37 1.64
CA ALA A 78 -0.95 -2.61 1.05
C ALA A 78 -0.29 -2.96 -0.29
N ALA A 79 0.20 -1.97 -1.04
CA ALA A 79 0.98 -2.18 -2.26
C ALA A 79 2.40 -2.70 -2.00
N LEU A 80 2.82 -2.82 -0.73
CA LEU A 80 4.02 -3.56 -0.32
C LEU A 80 3.64 -4.92 0.27
N HIS A 81 2.65 -4.93 1.16
CA HIS A 81 2.29 -6.15 1.88
C HIS A 81 1.64 -7.21 0.98
N LEU A 82 0.81 -6.84 0.01
CA LEU A 82 0.20 -7.81 -0.90
C LEU A 82 1.24 -8.49 -1.82
N PRO A 83 2.18 -7.76 -2.46
CA PRO A 83 3.30 -8.41 -3.16
C PRO A 83 4.17 -9.27 -2.25
N ALA A 84 4.44 -8.84 -1.02
CA ALA A 84 5.22 -9.64 -0.07
C ALA A 84 4.50 -10.96 0.29
N ILE A 85 3.20 -10.94 0.54
CA ILE A 85 2.39 -12.15 0.79
C ILE A 85 2.40 -13.06 -0.46
N ALA A 86 2.28 -12.49 -1.65
CA ALA A 86 2.32 -13.24 -2.89
C ALA A 86 3.68 -13.93 -3.08
N HIS A 87 4.77 -13.22 -2.81
CA HIS A 87 6.13 -13.73 -2.88
C HIS A 87 6.35 -14.91 -1.93
N GLU A 88 5.82 -14.85 -0.71
CA GLU A 88 5.84 -15.97 0.26
C GLU A 88 5.06 -17.19 -0.23
N ALA A 89 3.95 -16.96 -0.94
CA ALA A 89 3.17 -18.02 -1.59
C ALA A 89 3.78 -18.51 -2.92
N GLY A 90 4.85 -17.88 -3.42
CA GLY A 90 5.44 -18.19 -4.73
C GLY A 90 4.62 -17.71 -5.93
N ILE A 91 3.76 -16.71 -5.71
CA ILE A 91 2.86 -16.14 -6.72
C ILE A 91 3.46 -14.83 -7.24
N LYS A 92 3.48 -14.66 -8.56
CA LYS A 92 3.85 -13.38 -9.18
C LYS A 92 2.69 -12.40 -9.04
N PHE A 93 2.88 -11.37 -8.23
CA PHE A 93 1.92 -10.30 -8.02
C PHE A 93 2.70 -9.10 -7.46
N ASP A 94 2.79 -8.01 -8.23
CA ASP A 94 3.63 -6.86 -7.89
C ASP A 94 2.82 -5.57 -7.63
N LEU A 95 3.52 -4.47 -7.35
CA LEU A 95 2.90 -3.16 -7.10
C LEU A 95 1.98 -2.71 -8.25
N PHE A 96 2.30 -3.02 -9.51
CA PHE A 96 1.47 -2.62 -10.66
C PHE A 96 0.19 -3.45 -10.75
N ASP A 97 0.23 -4.73 -10.38
CA ASP A 97 -0.98 -5.55 -10.30
C ASP A 97 -1.95 -4.97 -9.25
N VAL A 98 -1.43 -4.56 -8.09
CA VAL A 98 -2.22 -3.88 -7.05
C VAL A 98 -2.80 -2.57 -7.57
N ALA A 99 -1.98 -1.73 -8.23
CA ALA A 99 -2.43 -0.44 -8.76
C ALA A 99 -3.52 -0.59 -9.85
N ALA A 100 -3.38 -1.56 -10.75
CA ALA A 100 -4.37 -1.84 -11.78
C ALA A 100 -5.72 -2.26 -11.19
N ILE A 101 -5.70 -2.97 -10.06
CA ILE A 101 -6.93 -3.32 -9.32
C ILE A 101 -7.53 -2.09 -8.66
N PHE A 102 -6.71 -1.23 -8.06
CA PHE A 102 -7.20 -0.01 -7.43
C PHE A 102 -7.91 0.93 -8.42
N GLU A 103 -7.42 0.99 -9.66
CA GLU A 103 -7.99 1.80 -10.74
C GLU A 103 -9.39 1.32 -11.17
N LYS A 104 -9.64 0.00 -11.20
CA LYS A 104 -10.93 -0.57 -11.63
C LYS A 104 -11.96 -0.75 -10.50
N THR A 105 -11.56 -0.55 -9.25
CA THR A 105 -12.42 -0.83 -8.09
C THR A 105 -13.08 0.44 -7.53
N PRO A 106 -14.40 0.45 -7.33
CA PRO A 106 -15.12 1.58 -6.76
C PRO A 106 -14.81 1.79 -5.27
N TYR A 107 -14.69 3.04 -4.85
CA TYR A 107 -14.57 3.40 -3.44
C TYR A 107 -15.95 3.48 -2.79
N ILE A 108 -16.24 2.59 -1.83
CA ILE A 108 -17.60 2.43 -1.30
C ILE A 108 -17.71 2.52 0.22
N ALA A 109 -16.63 2.41 0.99
CA ALA A 109 -16.67 2.58 2.44
C ALA A 109 -16.17 3.97 2.86
N ASP A 110 -17.03 4.77 3.49
CA ASP A 110 -16.74 6.17 3.85
C ASP A 110 -15.90 6.28 5.13
N LEU A 111 -14.66 5.77 5.11
CA LEU A 111 -13.79 5.64 6.28
C LEU A 111 -12.70 6.71 6.32
N LYS A 112 -12.46 7.26 7.52
CA LYS A 112 -11.27 8.09 7.82
C LYS A 112 -9.99 7.34 7.41
N PRO A 113 -8.95 8.01 6.88
CA PRO A 113 -8.74 9.46 6.92
C PRO A 113 -9.40 10.26 5.79
N GLY A 114 -9.88 9.60 4.73
CA GLY A 114 -10.55 10.27 3.60
C GLY A 114 -12.04 10.51 3.82
N GLY A 115 -12.68 9.65 4.61
CA GLY A 115 -14.12 9.67 4.86
C GLY A 115 -14.55 10.09 6.26
N LYS A 116 -15.83 9.83 6.58
CA LYS A 116 -16.49 10.24 7.82
C LYS A 116 -16.29 9.27 8.99
N TYR A 117 -16.34 7.96 8.73
CA TYR A 117 -16.51 6.91 9.74
C TYR A 117 -15.19 6.27 10.21
N VAL A 118 -15.24 5.54 11.32
CA VAL A 118 -14.13 4.74 11.84
C VAL A 118 -14.43 3.23 11.76
N ALA A 119 -13.44 2.40 12.14
CA ALA A 119 -13.55 0.94 12.00
C ALA A 119 -14.67 0.35 12.86
N LYS A 120 -14.94 0.96 14.04
CA LYS A 120 -16.09 0.60 14.88
C LYS A 120 -17.41 0.76 14.14
N ASP A 121 -17.60 1.88 13.45
CA ASP A 121 -18.84 2.13 12.70
C ASP A 121 -18.99 1.14 11.54
N MET A 122 -17.89 0.79 10.86
CA MET A 122 -17.88 -0.27 9.84
C MET A 122 -18.30 -1.61 10.42
N PHE A 123 -17.80 -1.96 11.61
CA PHE A 123 -18.19 -3.17 12.30
C PHE A 123 -19.69 -3.19 12.62
N GLU A 124 -20.20 -2.12 13.20
CA GLU A 124 -21.60 -1.98 13.60
C GLU A 124 -22.56 -1.89 12.40
N ALA A 125 -22.09 -1.38 11.26
CA ALA A 125 -22.85 -1.35 10.01
C ALA A 125 -23.16 -2.76 9.45
N GLY A 126 -22.34 -3.76 9.79
CA GLY A 126 -22.39 -5.11 9.20
C GLY A 126 -21.01 -5.69 8.88
N GLY A 127 -19.94 -4.99 9.27
CA GLY A 127 -18.57 -5.47 9.20
C GLY A 127 -17.99 -5.55 7.80
N ILE A 128 -16.79 -6.12 7.75
CA ILE A 128 -16.06 -6.43 6.51
C ILE A 128 -16.88 -7.36 5.61
N PRO A 129 -17.63 -8.36 6.13
CA PRO A 129 -18.49 -9.19 5.31
C PRO A 129 -19.58 -8.43 4.54
N LEU A 130 -20.22 -7.40 5.12
CA LEU A 130 -21.20 -6.57 4.40
C LEU A 130 -20.58 -5.92 3.16
N LEU A 131 -19.37 -5.36 3.32
CA LEU A 131 -18.61 -4.78 2.22
C LEU A 131 -18.25 -5.84 1.17
N MET A 132 -17.70 -6.97 1.59
CA MET A 132 -17.30 -8.05 0.68
C MET A 132 -18.49 -8.62 -0.08
N LYS A 133 -19.63 -8.85 0.58
CA LYS A 133 -20.88 -9.26 -0.05
C LYS A 133 -21.35 -8.25 -1.10
N THR A 134 -21.28 -6.96 -0.78
CA THR A 134 -21.63 -5.88 -1.73
C THR A 134 -20.75 -5.92 -2.98
N LEU A 135 -19.43 -6.10 -2.82
CA LEU A 135 -18.48 -6.20 -3.94
C LEU A 135 -18.69 -7.50 -4.75
N LEU A 136 -18.91 -8.63 -4.06
CA LEU A 136 -19.19 -9.93 -4.68
C LEU A 136 -20.45 -9.87 -5.56
N ASP A 137 -21.54 -9.30 -5.05
CA ASP A 137 -22.82 -9.21 -5.78
C ASP A 137 -22.76 -8.32 -7.02
N HIS A 138 -21.78 -7.43 -7.08
CA HIS A 138 -21.51 -6.57 -8.24
C HIS A 138 -20.36 -7.08 -9.12
N GLY A 139 -19.87 -8.30 -8.89
CA GLY A 139 -18.87 -8.96 -9.73
C GLY A 139 -17.43 -8.49 -9.51
N TYR A 140 -17.14 -7.82 -8.40
CA TYR A 140 -15.79 -7.34 -8.08
C TYR A 140 -14.92 -8.35 -7.32
N LEU A 141 -15.51 -9.40 -6.75
CA LEU A 141 -14.79 -10.45 -6.02
C LEU A 141 -14.96 -11.83 -6.66
N HIS A 142 -13.90 -12.63 -6.56
CA HIS A 142 -13.86 -14.06 -6.87
C HIS A 142 -14.48 -14.84 -5.71
N GLY A 143 -15.70 -15.32 -5.91
CA GLY A 143 -16.46 -16.05 -4.90
C GLY A 143 -16.00 -17.49 -4.66
N ASP A 144 -15.26 -18.08 -5.59
CA ASP A 144 -14.78 -19.47 -5.57
C ASP A 144 -13.53 -19.70 -4.70
N CYS A 145 -12.91 -18.63 -4.19
CA CYS A 145 -11.73 -18.72 -3.32
C CYS A 145 -12.04 -19.47 -2.02
N MET A 146 -11.25 -20.50 -1.71
CA MET A 146 -11.28 -21.21 -0.41
C MET A 146 -10.93 -20.26 0.73
N THR A 147 -11.49 -20.47 1.92
CA THR A 147 -11.12 -19.72 3.13
C THR A 147 -10.82 -20.65 4.31
N VAL A 148 -10.32 -20.09 5.41
CA VAL A 148 -10.09 -20.81 6.67
C VAL A 148 -11.34 -21.47 7.24
N THR A 149 -12.55 -21.12 6.79
CA THR A 149 -13.75 -21.83 7.23
C THR A 149 -13.91 -23.21 6.59
N GLY A 150 -13.09 -23.54 5.59
CA GLY A 150 -13.24 -24.72 4.73
C GLY A 150 -14.36 -24.58 3.70
N ARG A 151 -14.91 -23.38 3.53
CA ARG A 151 -15.92 -23.00 2.54
C ARG A 151 -15.35 -21.93 1.62
N THR A 152 -15.93 -21.78 0.45
CA THR A 152 -15.63 -20.68 -0.48
C THR A 152 -16.06 -19.33 0.10
N LEU A 153 -15.49 -18.25 -0.43
CA LEU A 153 -15.87 -16.87 -0.07
C LEU A 153 -17.37 -16.64 -0.31
N ALA A 154 -17.92 -17.09 -1.44
CA ALA A 154 -19.34 -16.93 -1.74
C ALA A 154 -20.25 -17.64 -0.73
N GLU A 155 -19.92 -18.88 -0.34
CA GLU A 155 -20.67 -19.62 0.68
C GLU A 155 -20.64 -18.91 2.04
N ASN A 156 -19.50 -18.35 2.43
CA ASN A 156 -19.40 -17.57 3.66
C ASN A 156 -20.26 -16.28 3.62
N MET A 157 -20.48 -15.72 2.42
CA MET A 157 -21.23 -14.47 2.24
C MET A 157 -22.74 -14.70 1.99
N GLN A 158 -23.21 -15.95 1.88
CA GLN A 158 -24.61 -16.26 1.51
C GLN A 158 -25.65 -15.65 2.46
N HIS A 159 -25.34 -15.60 3.76
CA HIS A 159 -26.25 -15.11 4.81
C HIS A 159 -25.94 -13.68 5.27
N VAL A 160 -25.00 -13.01 4.62
CA VAL A 160 -24.70 -11.60 4.92
C VAL A 160 -25.80 -10.74 4.29
N ALA A 161 -26.62 -10.12 5.14
CA ALA A 161 -27.71 -9.26 4.73
C ALA A 161 -27.27 -7.79 4.69
N TRP A 162 -27.84 -7.03 3.76
CA TRP A 162 -27.71 -5.58 3.75
C TRP A 162 -28.41 -4.97 4.97
N ASN A 163 -27.79 -3.94 5.56
CA ASN A 163 -28.38 -3.15 6.63
C ASN A 163 -28.84 -1.82 6.03
N ASP A 164 -30.15 -1.55 5.98
CA ASP A 164 -30.66 -0.29 5.41
C ASP A 164 -30.48 0.92 6.33
N SER A 165 -30.19 0.69 7.62
CA SER A 165 -30.03 1.75 8.61
C SER A 165 -28.60 2.31 8.66
N GLN A 166 -27.64 1.69 7.97
CA GLN A 166 -26.25 2.17 7.94
C GLN A 166 -25.98 3.03 6.70
N ASP A 167 -25.05 3.97 6.83
CA ASP A 167 -24.56 4.83 5.75
C ASP A 167 -23.02 4.84 5.63
N VAL A 168 -22.36 3.83 6.21
CA VAL A 168 -20.91 3.61 6.21
C VAL A 168 -20.42 3.00 4.90
N VAL A 169 -21.15 2.03 4.37
CA VAL A 169 -20.88 1.34 3.09
C VAL A 169 -21.96 1.73 2.10
N ARG A 170 -21.55 2.11 0.89
CA ARG A 170 -22.46 2.38 -0.24
C ARG A 170 -22.56 1.15 -1.16
N PRO A 171 -23.69 0.99 -1.88
CA PRO A 171 -23.77 0.03 -2.98
C PRO A 171 -22.69 0.28 -4.03
N ALA A 172 -22.11 -0.77 -4.61
CA ALA A 172 -21.01 -0.62 -5.57
C ALA A 172 -21.43 0.04 -6.90
N ASN A 173 -22.72 0.01 -7.24
CA ASN A 173 -23.30 0.77 -8.35
C ASN A 173 -23.55 2.26 -8.03
N ARG A 174 -23.44 2.69 -6.77
CA ARG A 174 -23.55 4.08 -6.32
C ARG A 174 -22.40 4.44 -5.37
N PRO A 175 -21.14 4.35 -5.86
CA PRO A 175 -19.97 4.51 -5.01
C PRO A 175 -19.74 5.97 -4.60
N ILE A 176 -18.81 6.20 -3.67
CA ILE A 176 -18.33 7.54 -3.32
C ILE A 176 -17.55 8.13 -4.50
N THR A 177 -16.61 7.35 -5.03
CA THR A 177 -15.88 7.64 -6.27
C THR A 177 -15.77 6.37 -7.12
N LYS A 178 -15.64 6.53 -8.44
CA LYS A 178 -15.54 5.41 -9.38
C LYS A 178 -14.29 4.53 -9.18
N THR A 179 -13.25 5.09 -8.57
CA THR A 179 -11.98 4.40 -8.28
C THR A 179 -11.59 4.61 -6.81
N GLY A 180 -10.69 3.77 -6.29
CA GLY A 180 -10.14 3.87 -4.92
C GLY A 180 -9.24 5.09 -4.66
N GLY A 181 -8.93 5.86 -5.70
CA GLY A 181 -8.12 7.07 -5.59
C GLY A 181 -6.66 6.80 -5.23
N VAL A 182 -6.11 5.66 -5.66
CA VAL A 182 -4.68 5.36 -5.59
C VAL A 182 -4.23 4.96 -6.99
N VAL A 183 -3.10 5.52 -7.43
CA VAL A 183 -2.57 5.38 -8.79
C VAL A 183 -1.12 4.91 -8.72
N GLY A 184 -0.78 3.91 -9.53
CA GLY A 184 0.60 3.52 -9.79
C GLY A 184 1.22 4.46 -10.82
N LEU A 185 2.44 4.91 -10.56
CA LEU A 185 3.19 5.79 -11.45
C LEU A 185 4.40 5.06 -12.03
N LYS A 186 4.73 5.31 -13.29
CA LYS A 186 5.94 4.81 -13.95
C LYS A 186 6.50 5.84 -14.91
N GLY A 187 7.82 5.94 -14.99
CA GLY A 187 8.49 6.84 -15.94
C GLY A 187 9.99 6.81 -15.75
N ASN A 188 10.73 7.72 -16.40
CA ASN A 188 12.19 7.74 -16.32
C ASN A 188 12.70 8.00 -14.88
N LEU A 189 11.88 8.61 -14.02
CA LEU A 189 12.22 8.86 -12.62
C LEU A 189 11.91 7.64 -11.72
N ALA A 190 10.85 6.89 -12.03
CA ALA A 190 10.48 5.67 -11.30
C ALA A 190 10.32 4.46 -12.24
N PRO A 191 11.39 3.91 -12.82
CA PRO A 191 11.31 2.79 -13.75
C PRO A 191 10.71 1.50 -13.15
N GLU A 192 10.92 1.25 -11.85
CA GLU A 192 10.34 0.12 -11.12
C GLU A 192 8.97 0.44 -10.51
N GLY A 193 8.52 1.69 -10.66
CA GLY A 193 7.23 2.16 -10.21
C GLY A 193 7.31 3.05 -8.96
N ALA A 194 6.20 3.71 -8.71
CA ALA A 194 5.90 4.47 -7.51
C ALA A 194 4.38 4.47 -7.29
N ILE A 195 3.92 4.98 -6.15
CA ILE A 195 2.49 5.04 -5.84
C ILE A 195 2.08 6.39 -5.27
N VAL A 196 0.90 6.86 -5.65
CA VAL A 196 0.32 8.12 -5.16
C VAL A 196 -1.15 7.95 -4.81
N LYS A 197 -1.58 8.60 -3.73
CA LYS A 197 -2.99 8.68 -3.34
C LYS A 197 -3.60 9.98 -3.88
N VAL A 198 -4.50 9.86 -4.84
CA VAL A 198 -5.22 10.97 -5.50
C VAL A 198 -6.65 11.18 -4.99
N ALA A 199 -7.10 10.35 -4.05
CA ALA A 199 -8.42 10.49 -3.44
C ALA A 199 -8.62 11.91 -2.87
N GLY A 200 -9.66 12.59 -3.35
CA GLY A 200 -10.02 13.95 -2.91
C GLY A 200 -9.21 15.09 -3.54
N MET A 201 -8.38 14.81 -4.55
CA MET A 201 -7.64 15.85 -5.30
C MET A 201 -8.45 16.35 -6.49
N SER A 202 -8.46 17.67 -6.71
CA SER A 202 -9.06 18.30 -7.90
C SER A 202 -8.10 18.34 -9.09
N GLU A 203 -6.79 18.53 -8.81
CA GLU A 203 -5.72 18.54 -9.80
C GLU A 203 -5.00 17.19 -9.79
N LEU A 204 -4.89 16.55 -10.95
CA LEU A 204 -4.24 15.24 -11.12
C LEU A 204 -2.90 15.34 -11.85
N LYS A 205 -2.42 16.55 -12.10
CA LYS A 205 -1.10 16.82 -12.67
C LYS A 205 -0.35 17.85 -11.84
N PHE A 206 0.96 17.67 -11.73
CA PHE A 206 1.85 18.61 -11.06
C PHE A 206 3.18 18.67 -11.79
N SER A 207 3.75 19.85 -11.98
CA SER A 207 5.08 20.00 -12.56
C SER A 207 5.83 21.12 -11.88
N GLY A 208 7.10 20.89 -11.55
CA GLY A 208 7.88 21.86 -10.79
C GLY A 208 9.36 21.52 -10.70
N PRO A 209 10.20 22.52 -10.32
CA PRO A 209 11.61 22.27 -10.09
C PRO A 209 11.81 21.41 -8.83
N ALA A 210 12.74 20.46 -8.92
CA ALA A 210 13.14 19.61 -7.82
C ALA A 210 13.88 20.41 -6.74
N ARG A 211 13.63 20.05 -5.49
CA ARG A 211 14.41 20.44 -4.33
C ARG A 211 14.76 19.19 -3.54
N CYS A 212 16.02 18.81 -3.55
CA CYS A 212 16.49 17.50 -3.11
C CYS A 212 16.98 17.56 -1.66
N PHE A 213 16.58 16.56 -0.89
CA PHE A 213 17.01 16.31 0.49
C PHE A 213 17.48 14.88 0.60
N ASP A 214 18.56 14.69 1.36
CA ASP A 214 19.21 13.40 1.53
C ASP A 214 18.73 12.63 2.76
N SER A 215 17.83 13.23 3.53
CA SER A 215 17.14 12.63 4.66
C SER A 215 15.80 13.32 4.92
N GLU A 216 14.89 12.62 5.62
CA GLU A 216 13.67 13.22 6.15
C GLU A 216 13.98 14.43 7.04
N GLU A 217 15.02 14.36 7.87
CA GLU A 217 15.39 15.41 8.82
C GLU A 217 15.73 16.72 8.10
N GLU A 218 16.53 16.66 7.03
CA GLU A 218 16.87 17.84 6.22
C GLU A 218 15.63 18.46 5.57
N CYS A 219 14.74 17.61 5.03
CA CYS A 219 13.49 18.09 4.42
C CYS A 219 12.57 18.69 5.48
N PHE A 220 12.46 18.07 6.65
CA PHE A 220 11.61 18.52 7.75
C PHE A 220 12.10 19.86 8.30
N GLU A 221 13.40 20.04 8.45
CA GLU A 221 14.00 21.32 8.84
C GLU A 221 13.68 22.42 7.81
N ALA A 222 13.90 22.15 6.52
CA ALA A 222 13.59 23.10 5.46
C ALA A 222 12.10 23.49 5.43
N VAL A 223 11.19 22.51 5.59
CA VAL A 223 9.75 22.76 5.71
C VAL A 223 9.43 23.60 6.94
N THR A 224 10.00 23.26 8.10
CA THR A 224 9.76 23.98 9.36
C THR A 224 10.21 25.43 9.27
N GLN A 225 11.34 25.68 8.62
CA GLN A 225 11.87 27.02 8.37
C GLN A 225 11.22 27.74 7.18
N ARG A 226 10.24 27.11 6.49
CA ARG A 226 9.63 27.60 5.24
C ARG A 226 10.66 27.93 4.16
N ASN A 227 11.77 27.21 4.18
CA ASN A 227 12.80 27.29 3.16
C ASN A 227 12.43 26.37 1.99
N TYR A 228 11.36 26.72 1.27
CA TYR A 228 10.89 26.11 0.03
C TYR A 228 9.91 27.09 -0.64
N LYS A 229 9.61 26.87 -1.92
CA LYS A 229 8.71 27.72 -2.71
C LYS A 229 7.48 26.96 -3.16
N GLU A 230 6.38 27.68 -3.34
CA GLU A 230 5.20 27.16 -4.03
C GLU A 230 5.58 26.70 -5.44
N GLY A 231 5.04 25.54 -5.86
CA GLY A 231 5.36 24.91 -7.14
C GLY A 231 6.61 24.02 -7.13
N GLU A 232 7.38 23.95 -6.03
CA GLU A 232 8.52 23.02 -5.95
C GLU A 232 8.07 21.55 -5.79
N VAL A 233 8.96 20.65 -6.19
CA VAL A 233 8.85 19.20 -5.94
C VAL A 233 9.93 18.81 -4.93
N LEU A 234 9.55 18.56 -3.69
CA LEU A 234 10.49 18.15 -2.65
C LEU A 234 10.81 16.66 -2.81
N VAL A 235 12.08 16.34 -3.03
CA VAL A 235 12.57 14.98 -3.27
C VAL A 235 13.35 14.53 -2.05
N ILE A 236 12.82 13.58 -1.29
CA ILE A 236 13.47 13.00 -0.11
C ILE A 236 14.01 11.62 -0.51
N ARG A 237 15.33 11.52 -0.64
CA ARG A 237 16.01 10.32 -1.16
C ARG A 237 16.86 9.64 -0.10
N TYR A 238 17.26 8.39 -0.37
CA TYR A 238 17.96 7.52 0.59
C TYR A 238 17.08 7.11 1.76
N GLU A 239 15.76 7.10 1.57
CA GLU A 239 14.78 6.63 2.56
C GLU A 239 14.17 5.28 2.17
N GLY A 240 14.65 4.69 1.08
CA GLY A 240 14.23 3.39 0.58
C GLY A 240 14.64 2.20 1.46
N PRO A 241 14.32 0.97 1.03
CA PRO A 241 14.62 -0.23 1.78
C PRO A 241 16.09 -0.35 2.21
N ARG A 242 17.04 -0.10 1.32
CA ARG A 242 18.48 -0.16 1.63
C ARG A 242 19.02 1.18 2.12
N GLY A 243 18.49 2.28 1.61
CA GLY A 243 18.96 3.63 1.89
C GLY A 243 18.74 4.07 3.33
N GLY A 244 17.52 3.90 3.84
CA GLY A 244 17.13 4.39 5.17
C GLY A 244 18.04 3.86 6.28
N PRO A 245 18.30 2.54 6.37
CA PRO A 245 17.57 1.38 5.81
C PRO A 245 16.23 1.12 6.50
N GLY A 246 15.37 0.28 5.92
CA GLY A 246 14.10 -0.12 6.52
C GLY A 246 12.87 0.64 5.99
N MET A 247 13.04 1.43 4.92
CA MET A 247 11.96 2.09 4.20
C MET A 247 10.99 2.85 5.14
N ARG A 248 11.46 3.89 5.85
CA ARG A 248 10.65 4.53 6.90
C ARG A 248 9.42 5.26 6.36
N GLU A 249 8.43 5.42 7.23
CA GLU A 249 7.20 6.17 6.94
C GLU A 249 7.32 7.61 7.46
N MET A 250 7.24 8.59 6.54
CA MET A 250 7.52 9.99 6.86
C MET A 250 6.25 10.81 7.06
N LEU A 251 5.72 10.79 8.29
CA LEU A 251 4.51 11.54 8.63
C LEU A 251 4.82 13.01 8.95
N SER A 252 5.92 13.29 9.65
CA SER A 252 6.24 14.60 10.22
C SER A 252 6.31 15.70 9.16
N THR A 253 7.05 15.45 8.07
CA THR A 253 7.20 16.39 6.96
C THR A 253 5.88 16.68 6.26
N THR A 254 5.07 15.64 6.02
CA THR A 254 3.76 15.82 5.39
C THR A 254 2.83 16.64 6.29
N ALA A 255 2.76 16.33 7.58
CA ALA A 255 1.92 17.05 8.54
C ALA A 255 2.30 18.53 8.64
N ALA A 256 3.60 18.85 8.66
CA ALA A 256 4.08 20.22 8.70
C ALA A 256 3.70 21.02 7.45
N LEU A 257 3.90 20.46 6.24
CA LEU A 257 3.50 21.09 4.97
C LEU A 257 2.00 21.38 4.91
N TYR A 258 1.19 20.41 5.32
CA TYR A 258 -0.27 20.56 5.38
C TYR A 258 -0.69 21.62 6.40
N GLY A 259 -0.10 21.61 7.60
CA GLY A 259 -0.35 22.62 8.63
C GLY A 259 0.04 24.04 8.20
N GLN A 260 0.98 24.18 7.25
CA GLN A 260 1.38 25.45 6.67
C GLN A 260 0.50 25.91 5.50
N GLY A 261 -0.51 25.12 5.10
CA GLY A 261 -1.40 25.44 3.99
C GLY A 261 -0.82 25.15 2.60
N MET A 262 0.26 24.37 2.51
CA MET A 262 0.96 24.07 1.25
C MET A 262 0.53 22.74 0.60
N GLY A 263 -0.49 22.11 1.16
CA GLY A 263 -1.10 20.91 0.60
C GLY A 263 -1.61 21.14 -0.82
N GLY A 264 -1.10 20.37 -1.78
CA GLY A 264 -1.46 20.48 -3.21
C GLY A 264 -0.73 21.59 -3.98
N LYS A 265 0.02 22.45 -3.29
CA LYS A 265 0.84 23.51 -3.89
C LYS A 265 2.30 23.11 -4.11
N VAL A 266 2.70 22.04 -3.44
CA VAL A 266 4.04 21.43 -3.47
C VAL A 266 3.81 19.92 -3.58
N ALA A 267 4.67 19.25 -4.33
CA ALA A 267 4.71 17.79 -4.38
C ALA A 267 5.86 17.26 -3.51
N LEU A 268 5.70 16.03 -3.04
CA LEU A 268 6.65 15.27 -2.25
C LEU A 268 6.92 13.94 -2.97
N ILE A 269 8.18 13.59 -3.14
CA ILE A 269 8.62 12.36 -3.79
C ILE A 269 9.62 11.68 -2.88
N THR A 270 9.52 10.36 -2.72
CA THR A 270 10.50 9.58 -1.96
C THR A 270 10.64 8.14 -2.42
N ASP A 271 11.84 7.59 -2.26
CA ASP A 271 12.10 6.14 -2.32
C ASP A 271 11.66 5.41 -1.04
N GLY A 272 11.33 6.14 0.04
CA GLY A 272 10.69 5.64 1.26
C GLY A 272 9.15 5.55 1.17
N ARG A 273 8.46 5.80 2.29
CA ARG A 273 6.99 5.73 2.39
C ARG A 273 6.38 6.99 2.96
N PHE A 274 5.17 7.31 2.51
CA PHE A 274 4.32 8.31 3.16
C PHE A 274 3.14 7.63 3.87
N SER A 275 2.59 8.31 4.87
CA SER A 275 1.52 7.75 5.66
C SER A 275 0.20 7.71 4.90
N GLY A 276 -0.65 6.73 5.22
CA GLY A 276 -2.01 6.65 4.65
C GLY A 276 -2.92 7.84 5.00
N ALA A 277 -2.52 8.68 5.96
CA ALA A 277 -3.16 9.94 6.32
C ALA A 277 -2.81 11.12 5.39
N THR A 278 -1.76 10.98 4.59
CA THR A 278 -1.23 12.04 3.75
C THR A 278 -2.19 12.36 2.60
N ARG A 279 -2.27 13.64 2.24
CA ARG A 279 -3.07 14.17 1.13
C ARG A 279 -2.13 14.68 0.04
N GLY A 280 -2.69 15.06 -1.13
CA GLY A 280 -1.94 15.70 -2.22
C GLY A 280 -0.91 14.80 -2.90
N PHE A 281 -0.05 15.40 -3.72
CA PHE A 281 1.02 14.70 -4.44
C PHE A 281 2.14 14.27 -3.50
N CYS A 282 1.90 13.22 -2.73
CA CYS A 282 2.91 12.54 -1.92
C CYS A 282 3.16 11.16 -2.52
N ILE A 283 4.23 11.06 -3.32
CA ILE A 283 4.60 9.89 -4.10
C ILE A 283 5.62 9.10 -3.30
N GLY A 284 5.26 7.88 -2.90
CA GLY A 284 6.16 6.96 -2.21
C GLY A 284 6.59 5.80 -3.10
N HIS A 285 7.49 4.98 -2.56
CA HIS A 285 7.94 3.71 -3.15
C HIS A 285 8.66 3.89 -4.47
N VAL A 286 9.28 5.05 -4.72
CA VAL A 286 9.98 5.31 -5.98
C VAL A 286 11.15 4.34 -6.12
N GLY A 287 11.05 3.46 -7.12
CA GLY A 287 12.06 2.48 -7.45
C GLY A 287 12.66 2.69 -8.86
N PRO A 288 13.95 2.34 -9.08
CA PRO A 288 14.90 1.87 -8.08
C PRO A 288 15.29 2.97 -7.09
N GLU A 289 15.56 2.61 -5.83
CA GLU A 289 15.90 3.59 -4.78
C GLU A 289 17.25 4.29 -5.01
N ALA A 290 17.46 5.43 -4.35
CA ALA A 290 18.69 6.21 -4.51
C ALA A 290 19.94 5.45 -4.06
N ALA A 291 19.82 4.58 -3.05
CA ALA A 291 20.95 3.84 -2.47
C ALA A 291 21.59 2.83 -3.45
N ILE A 292 20.88 2.42 -4.49
CA ILE A 292 21.38 1.54 -5.55
C ILE A 292 21.58 2.27 -6.89
N GLY A 293 21.60 3.61 -6.86
CA GLY A 293 21.84 4.44 -8.04
C GLY A 293 20.65 4.47 -9.01
N GLY A 294 19.43 4.37 -8.48
CA GLY A 294 18.22 4.65 -9.23
C GLY A 294 18.09 6.14 -9.61
N PRO A 295 17.23 6.49 -10.57
CA PRO A 295 17.13 7.86 -11.11
C PRO A 295 16.87 8.93 -10.04
N ILE A 296 16.09 8.61 -9.00
CA ILE A 296 15.84 9.52 -7.87
C ILE A 296 17.13 9.96 -7.15
N GLY A 297 18.16 9.11 -7.13
CA GLY A 297 19.48 9.44 -6.58
C GLY A 297 20.34 10.34 -7.49
N LEU A 298 19.90 10.61 -8.72
CA LEU A 298 20.64 11.37 -9.74
C LEU A 298 20.08 12.77 -9.98
N ILE A 299 18.89 13.07 -9.44
CA ILE A 299 18.27 14.39 -9.53
C ILE A 299 19.11 15.41 -8.74
N ARG A 300 19.12 16.66 -9.24
CA ARG A 300 19.69 17.84 -8.63
C ARG A 300 18.63 18.93 -8.50
N ASP A 301 18.87 19.88 -7.60
CA ASP A 301 18.00 21.04 -7.45
C ASP A 301 17.80 21.77 -8.80
N GLY A 302 16.55 22.12 -9.08
CA GLY A 302 16.15 22.80 -10.31
C GLY A 302 15.76 21.90 -11.48
N ASP A 303 16.09 20.60 -11.46
CA ASP A 303 15.60 19.67 -12.49
C ASP A 303 14.06 19.65 -12.47
N VAL A 304 13.41 19.76 -13.63
CA VAL A 304 11.94 19.78 -13.68
C VAL A 304 11.39 18.37 -13.59
N ILE A 305 10.50 18.13 -12.63
CA ILE A 305 9.77 16.87 -12.48
C ILE A 305 8.30 17.09 -12.85
N SER A 306 7.75 16.19 -13.65
CA SER A 306 6.35 16.19 -14.07
C SER A 306 5.66 14.90 -13.59
N ILE A 307 4.52 15.07 -12.94
CA ILE A 307 3.70 14.00 -12.35
C ILE A 307 2.34 14.09 -13.02
N ASP A 308 1.91 12.99 -13.65
CA ASP A 308 0.62 12.89 -14.31
C ASP A 308 -0.11 11.65 -13.80
N ALA A 309 -0.98 11.83 -12.81
CA ALA A 309 -1.75 10.73 -12.24
C ALA A 309 -2.95 10.31 -13.11
N VAL A 310 -3.24 11.03 -14.20
CA VAL A 310 -4.24 10.59 -15.19
C VAL A 310 -3.63 9.50 -16.07
N ASN A 311 -2.39 9.71 -16.51
CA ASN A 311 -1.67 8.75 -17.36
C ASN A 311 -0.81 7.75 -16.58
N GLY A 312 -0.69 7.92 -15.25
CA GLY A 312 0.15 7.08 -14.41
C GLY A 312 1.65 7.29 -14.65
N THR A 313 2.09 8.53 -14.94
CA THR A 313 3.49 8.82 -15.29
C THR A 313 4.21 9.72 -14.30
N ILE A 314 5.52 9.49 -14.15
CA ILE A 314 6.43 10.33 -13.35
C ILE A 314 7.77 10.49 -14.06
N GLU A 315 8.04 11.70 -14.53
CA GLU A 315 9.15 12.01 -15.42
C GLU A 315 10.02 13.13 -14.84
N VAL A 316 11.32 13.07 -15.07
CA VAL A 316 12.25 14.20 -14.91
C VAL A 316 12.70 14.65 -16.30
N ALA A 317 12.79 15.97 -16.50
CA ALA A 317 13.16 16.59 -17.78
C ALA A 317 14.67 16.49 -18.07
N LEU A 318 15.19 15.27 -18.05
CA LEU A 318 16.58 14.91 -18.34
C LEU A 318 16.59 13.83 -19.41
N SER A 319 17.56 13.92 -20.32
CA SER A 319 17.77 12.86 -21.31
C SER A 319 18.40 11.63 -20.65
N ASP A 320 18.20 10.45 -21.26
CA ASP A 320 18.86 9.21 -20.84
C ASP A 320 20.39 9.35 -20.83
N ALA A 321 20.95 10.11 -21.77
CA ALA A 321 22.38 10.39 -21.85
C ALA A 321 22.86 11.19 -20.63
N GLU A 322 22.07 12.16 -20.16
CA GLU A 322 22.41 12.95 -18.99
C GLU A 322 22.27 12.14 -17.70
N LEU A 323 21.20 11.36 -17.54
CA LEU A 323 21.04 10.44 -16.41
C LEU A 323 22.20 9.43 -16.36
N ALA A 324 22.59 8.86 -17.50
CA ALA A 324 23.73 7.96 -17.59
C ALA A 324 25.06 8.66 -17.24
N ALA A 325 25.26 9.90 -17.68
CA ALA A 325 26.44 10.69 -17.32
C ALA A 325 26.50 10.98 -15.81
N ARG A 326 25.39 11.38 -15.20
CA ARG A 326 25.30 11.62 -13.75
C ARG A 326 25.56 10.33 -12.97
N LYS A 327 25.02 9.19 -13.43
CA LYS A 327 25.23 7.87 -12.82
C LYS A 327 26.70 7.44 -12.79
N LYS A 328 27.52 7.80 -13.78
CA LYS A 328 28.97 7.49 -13.78
C LYS A 328 29.72 8.15 -12.61
N THR A 329 29.24 9.29 -12.14
CA THR A 329 29.83 10.02 -11.00
C THR A 329 29.15 9.72 -9.67
N TRP A 330 28.03 8.98 -9.68
CA TRP A 330 27.30 8.60 -8.48
C TRP A 330 28.13 7.62 -7.65
N LYS A 331 28.10 7.80 -6.33
CA LYS A 331 28.78 6.93 -5.37
C LYS A 331 27.76 6.43 -4.36
N ALA A 332 27.73 5.11 -4.16
CA ALA A 332 26.91 4.50 -3.13
C ALA A 332 27.26 5.07 -1.76
N ARG A 333 26.24 5.47 -1.01
CA ARG A 333 26.39 5.88 0.38
C ARG A 333 26.56 4.64 1.26
N LYS A 334 27.33 4.79 2.33
CA LYS A 334 27.35 3.78 3.40
C LYS A 334 26.24 4.12 4.37
N THR A 335 25.53 3.10 4.82
CA THR A 335 24.56 3.22 5.91
C THR A 335 25.33 3.37 7.23
N ASP A 336 24.78 4.06 8.22
CA ASP A 336 25.41 4.12 9.54
C ASP A 336 25.27 2.77 10.31
N TYR A 337 24.33 1.93 9.86
CA TYR A 337 24.05 0.62 10.44
C TYR A 337 24.92 -0.47 9.80
N GLN A 338 26.14 -0.63 10.33
CA GLN A 338 27.13 -1.60 9.84
C GLN A 338 27.10 -2.95 10.57
N SER A 339 26.14 -3.18 11.46
CA SER A 339 25.94 -4.46 12.15
C SER A 339 24.48 -4.67 12.59
N GLY A 340 24.16 -5.85 13.13
CA GLY A 340 22.83 -6.14 13.68
C GLY A 340 21.75 -6.43 12.64
N ALA A 341 20.49 -6.39 13.06
CA ALA A 341 19.35 -6.77 12.22
C ALA A 341 19.15 -5.81 11.02
N ILE A 342 19.32 -4.50 11.22
CA ILE A 342 19.17 -3.49 10.16
C ILE A 342 20.22 -3.68 9.06
N TRP A 343 21.46 -4.01 9.43
CA TRP A 343 22.48 -4.35 8.45
C TRP A 343 22.09 -5.58 7.62
N LYS A 344 21.64 -6.66 8.29
CA LYS A 344 21.17 -7.90 7.60
C LYS A 344 20.00 -7.62 6.66
N TYR A 345 19.06 -6.79 7.08
CA TYR A 345 17.94 -6.34 6.26
C TYR A 345 18.44 -5.65 4.99
N ALA A 346 19.33 -4.65 5.11
CA ALA A 346 19.88 -3.92 3.97
C ALA A 346 20.66 -4.82 2.99
N GLN A 347 21.25 -5.92 3.46
CA GLN A 347 21.95 -6.89 2.57
C GLN A 347 20.98 -7.73 1.71
N THR A 348 19.78 -7.98 2.22
CA THR A 348 18.88 -9.01 1.67
C THR A 348 17.61 -8.44 1.05
N VAL A 349 17.23 -7.22 1.43
CA VAL A 349 15.99 -6.61 0.98
C VAL A 349 15.98 -6.34 -0.52
N GLY A 350 14.87 -6.71 -1.16
CA GLY A 350 14.55 -6.47 -2.56
C GLY A 350 13.90 -5.11 -2.81
N SER A 351 13.36 -4.95 -4.02
CA SER A 351 12.71 -3.72 -4.46
C SER A 351 11.39 -3.46 -3.71
N ALA A 352 10.97 -2.20 -3.64
CA ALA A 352 9.62 -1.87 -3.17
C ALA A 352 8.53 -2.42 -4.10
N ARG A 353 8.81 -2.53 -5.41
CA ARG A 353 7.90 -3.11 -6.41
C ARG A 353 7.45 -4.52 -6.03
N ASP A 354 8.37 -5.33 -5.51
CA ASP A 354 8.12 -6.71 -5.12
C ASP A 354 7.77 -6.84 -3.63
N GLY A 355 7.49 -5.73 -2.93
CA GLY A 355 7.08 -5.73 -1.52
C GLY A 355 8.20 -5.66 -0.50
N ALA A 356 9.42 -5.27 -0.90
CA ALA A 356 10.60 -5.16 -0.02
C ALA A 356 10.89 -6.47 0.76
N VAL A 357 10.78 -7.59 0.06
CA VAL A 357 11.03 -8.95 0.59
C VAL A 357 12.51 -9.20 0.87
N THR A 358 12.83 -10.07 1.83
CA THR A 358 14.21 -10.30 2.34
C THR A 358 14.73 -11.71 2.10
N HIS A 359 14.02 -12.50 1.30
CA HIS A 359 14.35 -13.89 0.99
C HIS A 359 13.87 -14.22 -0.44
N PRO A 360 14.29 -15.36 -1.03
CA PRO A 360 13.94 -15.70 -2.42
C PRO A 360 12.47 -16.08 -2.69
N GLY A 361 11.66 -16.25 -1.65
CA GLY A 361 10.22 -16.54 -1.76
C GLY A 361 9.86 -18.00 -2.01
N GLY A 362 8.55 -18.31 -1.98
CA GLY A 362 8.02 -19.66 -2.16
C GLY A 362 8.29 -20.25 -3.54
N ALA A 363 8.47 -19.42 -4.56
CA ALA A 363 8.79 -19.86 -5.93
C ALA A 363 10.20 -20.47 -6.07
N LYS A 364 11.06 -20.25 -5.07
CA LYS A 364 12.43 -20.80 -5.01
C LYS A 364 12.55 -21.92 -3.98
N GLU A 365 11.50 -22.20 -3.22
CA GLU A 365 11.49 -23.27 -2.23
C GLU A 365 11.46 -24.63 -2.93
N THR A 366 12.35 -25.54 -2.53
CA THR A 366 12.46 -26.90 -3.11
C THR A 366 11.76 -27.96 -2.28
N TYR A 367 11.61 -27.71 -0.97
CA TYR A 367 10.89 -28.56 -0.02
C TYR A 367 10.13 -27.64 0.93
N CYS A 368 8.83 -27.88 1.13
CA CYS A 368 8.08 -27.13 2.13
C CYS A 368 8.46 -27.64 3.52
N TYR A 369 8.93 -26.76 4.39
CA TYR A 369 9.31 -27.14 5.76
C TYR A 369 8.17 -27.82 6.54
N ALA A 370 6.92 -27.46 6.24
CA ALA A 370 5.74 -28.05 6.87
C ALA A 370 5.45 -29.51 6.43
N ASP A 371 6.13 -30.01 5.40
CA ASP A 371 6.02 -31.41 4.94
C ASP A 371 7.04 -32.34 5.62
N ILE A 372 7.93 -31.81 6.47
CA ILE A 372 8.92 -32.54 7.29
C ILE A 372 8.29 -32.87 8.64
#